data_AF-A0A7S3HVN1-F1
#
_entry.id   AF-A0A7S3HVN1-F1
#
_cell.length_a   1.000
_cell.length_b   1.000
_cell.length_c   1.000
_cell.angle_alpha   90.00
_cell.angle_beta   90.00
_cell.angle_gamma   90.00
#
_symmetry.space_group_name_H-M   'P 1'
#
loop_
_entity.id
_entity.type
_entity.pdbx_description
1 polymer ?
#
loop_
_entity_poly.entity_id
_entity_poly.type
_entity_poly.pdbx_seq_one_letter_code
_entity_poly.pdbx_strand_id
1 'polypeptide(L)'
;AKSCKLQTTACAETGDCLKGLTCAAKCMGDTECTVGCFARYGNQALDDVLSCTIEDASCLKIAIVEPGADGPLDAPLPPKALVPVTPASMSGKWYKVMGFNSNYDCYECQRNSFKPVARQQAINIARDGQVVDVDVEYTMPRERVGSPSKSFQARLQEKLVFDTTPGSHRTAHTEGKMFGLTFWENWYVIGTNDRSEDSFRFVYYTGKTLQNKYEGAFVYA
;
A
#
# COMPACT_ATOMS: atom_id res chain seq x y z
N ALA A 1 0.95 -25.72 -11.28
CA ALA A 1 1.32 -26.34 -9.99
C ALA A 1 2.81 -26.66 -9.82
N LYS A 2 3.60 -26.95 -10.88
CA LYS A 2 5.05 -27.20 -10.73
C LYS A 2 5.86 -25.95 -10.36
N SER A 3 5.51 -24.79 -10.92
CA SER A 3 6.30 -23.55 -10.80
C SER A 3 6.36 -22.97 -9.38
N CYS A 4 5.35 -23.23 -8.53
CA CYS A 4 5.31 -22.75 -7.14
C CYS A 4 5.41 -23.87 -6.10
N LYS A 5 5.91 -25.06 -6.51
CA LYS A 5 5.93 -26.24 -5.63
C LYS A 5 6.67 -25.98 -4.32
N LEU A 6 7.78 -25.24 -4.37
CA LEU A 6 8.59 -24.92 -3.20
C LEU A 6 7.79 -24.10 -2.19
N GLN A 7 7.21 -22.98 -2.64
CA GLN A 7 6.42 -22.08 -1.82
C GLN A 7 5.15 -22.76 -1.28
N THR A 8 4.48 -23.57 -2.12
CA THR A 8 3.32 -24.36 -1.68
C THR A 8 3.70 -25.39 -0.61
N THR A 9 4.86 -26.05 -0.72
CA THR A 9 5.32 -27.02 0.27
C THR A 9 5.66 -26.31 1.59
N ALA A 10 6.42 -25.22 1.54
CA ALA A 10 6.76 -24.41 2.71
C ALA A 10 5.51 -23.87 3.43
N CYS A 11 4.49 -23.45 2.66
CA CYS A 11 3.21 -23.04 3.21
C CYS A 11 2.47 -24.20 3.89
N ALA A 12 2.45 -25.39 3.27
CA ALA A 12 1.80 -26.57 3.84
C ALA A 12 2.43 -27.02 5.17
N GLU A 13 3.74 -26.82 5.33
CA GLU A 13 4.47 -27.09 6.57
C GLU A 13 4.30 -25.99 7.63
N THR A 14 3.80 -24.82 7.22
CA THR A 14 3.57 -23.66 8.10
C THR A 14 2.08 -23.55 8.46
N GLY A 15 1.71 -23.97 9.67
CA GLY A 15 0.31 -24.03 10.10
C GLY A 15 -0.46 -22.70 9.99
N ASP A 16 0.19 -21.56 10.22
CA ASP A 16 -0.43 -20.24 10.02
C ASP A 16 -0.62 -19.93 8.52
N CYS A 17 0.28 -20.36 7.63
CA CYS A 17 0.11 -20.17 6.19
C CYS A 17 -1.14 -20.90 5.66
N LEU A 18 -1.31 -22.18 6.02
CA LEU A 18 -2.52 -22.94 5.66
C LEU A 18 -3.80 -22.30 6.19
N LYS A 19 -3.78 -21.80 7.43
CA LYS A 19 -4.92 -21.07 8.01
C LYS A 19 -5.20 -19.77 7.26
N GLY A 20 -4.15 -19.05 6.85
CA GLY A 20 -4.25 -17.84 6.02
C GLY A 20 -4.93 -18.12 4.69
N LEU A 21 -4.43 -19.10 3.92
CA LEU A 21 -5.03 -19.52 2.65
C LEU A 21 -6.49 -19.98 2.83
N THR A 22 -6.75 -20.81 3.84
CA THR A 22 -8.11 -21.32 4.12
C THR A 22 -9.08 -20.21 4.52
N CYS A 23 -8.59 -19.23 5.28
CA CYS A 23 -9.36 -18.05 5.69
C CYS A 23 -9.70 -17.20 4.47
N ALA A 24 -8.69 -16.83 3.66
CA ALA A 24 -8.88 -16.02 2.46
C ALA A 24 -9.80 -16.71 1.43
N ALA A 25 -9.69 -18.03 1.27
CA ALA A 25 -10.57 -18.80 0.40
C ALA A 25 -12.07 -18.67 0.78
N LYS A 26 -12.37 -18.55 2.08
CA LYS A 26 -13.75 -18.36 2.57
C LYS A 26 -14.28 -16.94 2.35
N CYS A 27 -13.40 -15.97 2.10
CA CYS A 27 -13.79 -14.60 1.81
C CYS A 27 -14.39 -14.44 0.41
N MET A 28 -14.21 -15.42 -0.49
CA MET A 28 -14.79 -15.41 -1.85
C MET A 28 -14.52 -14.11 -2.63
N GLY A 29 -13.34 -13.51 -2.44
CA GLY A 29 -12.95 -12.25 -3.11
C GLY A 29 -13.33 -10.98 -2.35
N ASP A 30 -14.00 -11.07 -1.20
CA ASP A 30 -14.22 -9.92 -0.33
C ASP A 30 -12.87 -9.39 0.19
N THR A 31 -12.58 -8.13 -0.14
CA THR A 31 -11.25 -7.53 0.08
C THR A 31 -10.98 -7.32 1.56
N GLU A 32 -11.97 -6.84 2.32
CA GLU A 32 -11.85 -6.59 3.75
C GLU A 32 -11.59 -7.89 4.53
N CYS A 33 -12.38 -8.92 4.25
CA CYS A 33 -12.17 -10.25 4.83
C CYS A 33 -10.79 -10.81 4.47
N THR A 34 -10.37 -10.67 3.20
CA THR A 34 -9.08 -11.21 2.73
C THR A 34 -7.89 -10.53 3.42
N VAL A 35 -7.89 -9.20 3.49
CA VAL A 35 -6.87 -8.42 4.22
C VAL A 35 -6.87 -8.78 5.70
N GLY A 36 -8.05 -8.94 6.33
CA GLY A 36 -8.16 -9.39 7.71
C GLY A 36 -7.57 -10.79 7.94
N CYS A 37 -7.75 -11.72 6.99
CA CYS A 37 -7.13 -13.04 7.04
C CYS A 37 -5.60 -12.96 6.96
N PHE A 38 -5.08 -12.10 6.07
CA PHE A 38 -3.63 -11.87 5.94
C PHE A 38 -3.04 -11.21 7.19
N ALA A 39 -3.71 -10.24 7.81
CA ALA A 39 -3.25 -9.68 9.09
C ALA A 39 -3.27 -10.72 10.22
N ARG A 40 -4.30 -11.57 10.28
CA ARG A 40 -4.46 -12.61 11.30
C ARG A 40 -3.37 -13.69 11.22
N TYR A 41 -3.05 -14.13 10.01
CA TYR A 41 -2.21 -15.31 9.75
C TYR A 41 -0.90 -15.01 9.01
N GLY A 42 -0.66 -13.74 8.67
CA GLY A 42 0.47 -13.27 7.87
C GLY A 42 1.82 -13.76 8.39
N ASN A 43 2.62 -14.26 7.44
CA ASN A 43 3.96 -14.75 7.63
C ASN A 43 4.63 -14.87 6.25
N GLN A 44 5.96 -14.99 6.23
CA GLN A 44 6.72 -15.05 4.98
C GLN A 44 6.29 -16.19 4.05
N ALA A 45 5.98 -17.39 4.57
CA ALA A 45 5.57 -18.51 3.73
C ALA A 45 4.23 -18.25 3.02
N LEU A 46 3.34 -17.47 3.67
CA LEU A 46 2.09 -17.01 3.05
C LEU A 46 2.36 -16.00 1.94
N ASP A 47 3.20 -15.00 2.22
CA ASP A 47 3.57 -13.98 1.23
C ASP A 47 4.24 -14.60 0.00
N ASP A 48 5.16 -15.56 0.20
CA ASP A 48 5.88 -16.24 -0.88
C ASP A 48 4.94 -17.08 -1.76
N VAL A 49 4.01 -17.82 -1.15
CA VAL A 49 3.05 -18.63 -1.94
C VAL A 49 2.06 -17.74 -2.68
N LEU A 50 1.62 -16.62 -2.09
CA LEU A 50 0.74 -15.66 -2.76
C LEU A 50 1.46 -14.98 -3.93
N SER A 51 2.66 -14.43 -3.72
CA SER A 51 3.48 -13.83 -4.78
C SER A 51 3.67 -14.80 -5.95
N CYS A 52 4.10 -16.03 -5.66
CA CYS A 52 4.36 -16.99 -6.72
C CYS A 52 3.09 -17.39 -7.47
N THR A 53 2.02 -17.72 -6.76
CA THR A 53 0.82 -18.29 -7.37
C THR A 53 -0.01 -17.25 -8.11
N ILE A 54 -0.01 -15.99 -7.68
CA ILE A 54 -0.84 -14.93 -8.24
C ILE A 54 -0.06 -14.11 -9.26
N GLU A 55 1.19 -13.75 -8.96
CA GLU A 55 1.97 -12.83 -9.77
C GLU A 55 3.02 -13.58 -10.61
N ASP A 56 4.02 -14.16 -9.96
CA ASP A 56 5.26 -14.60 -10.62
C ASP A 56 5.01 -15.73 -11.64
N ALA A 57 4.24 -16.74 -11.24
CA ALA A 57 3.88 -17.85 -12.11
C ALA A 57 2.45 -17.76 -12.65
N SER A 58 1.66 -16.79 -12.16
CA SER A 58 0.25 -16.57 -12.56
C SER A 58 -0.56 -17.89 -12.62
N CYS A 59 -0.33 -18.78 -11.64
CA CYS A 59 -1.02 -20.06 -11.52
C CYS A 59 -2.50 -19.89 -11.20
N LEU A 60 -2.86 -18.81 -10.49
CA LEU A 60 -4.23 -18.42 -10.17
C LEU A 60 -4.57 -17.16 -10.96
N LYS A 61 -5.50 -17.30 -11.91
CA LYS A 61 -6.02 -16.16 -12.68
C LYS A 61 -7.10 -15.45 -11.88
N ILE A 62 -6.66 -14.57 -11.00
CA ILE A 62 -7.53 -13.68 -10.22
C ILE A 62 -7.38 -12.21 -10.63
N ALA A 63 -6.53 -11.94 -11.62
CA ALA A 63 -6.36 -10.61 -12.18
C ALA A 63 -7.62 -10.21 -12.97
N ILE A 64 -8.43 -9.34 -12.38
CA ILE A 64 -9.57 -8.68 -13.03
C ILE A 64 -9.29 -7.21 -13.32
N VAL A 65 -8.16 -6.70 -12.82
CA VAL A 65 -7.64 -5.37 -13.08
C VAL A 65 -6.33 -5.49 -13.85
N GLU A 66 -6.13 -4.61 -14.82
CA GLU A 66 -4.86 -4.54 -15.56
C GLU A 66 -3.70 -4.14 -14.61
N PRO A 67 -2.55 -4.84 -14.71
CA PRO A 67 -1.38 -4.52 -13.90
C PRO A 67 -0.77 -3.17 -14.30
N GLY A 68 -0.02 -2.59 -13.36
CA GLY A 68 0.79 -1.40 -13.59
C GLY A 68 0.14 -0.12 -13.07
N ALA A 69 0.95 0.87 -12.71
CA ALA A 69 0.47 2.17 -12.28
C ALA A 69 -0.35 2.87 -13.36
N ASP A 70 -1.32 3.70 -12.95
CA ASP A 70 -1.94 4.63 -13.89
C ASP A 70 -0.86 5.62 -14.40
N GLY A 71 -1.05 6.23 -15.55
CA GLY A 71 -0.23 7.39 -15.93
C GLY A 71 -0.72 8.68 -15.25
N PRO A 72 0.04 9.78 -15.39
CA PRO A 72 -0.28 11.05 -14.74
C PRO A 72 -1.56 11.71 -15.27
N LEU A 73 -1.99 11.41 -16.50
CA LEU A 73 -3.14 12.07 -17.17
C LEU A 73 -4.40 11.18 -17.24
N ASP A 74 -4.29 9.92 -16.84
CA ASP A 74 -5.34 8.89 -16.88
C ASP A 74 -5.69 8.37 -15.48
N ALA A 75 -4.90 8.73 -14.45
CA ALA A 75 -5.28 8.51 -13.07
C ALA A 75 -6.67 9.12 -12.79
N PRO A 76 -7.50 8.48 -11.93
CA PRO A 76 -8.80 9.01 -11.54
C PRO A 76 -8.71 10.46 -11.05
N LEU A 77 -9.73 11.27 -11.34
CA LEU A 77 -9.75 12.66 -10.90
C LEU A 77 -9.95 12.74 -9.38
N PRO A 78 -9.24 13.64 -8.67
CA PRO A 78 -9.47 13.86 -7.26
C PRO A 78 -10.81 14.55 -7.01
N PRO A 79 -11.40 14.38 -5.81
CA PRO A 79 -12.67 15.03 -5.45
C PRO A 79 -12.54 16.54 -5.23
N LYS A 80 -11.30 17.07 -5.16
CA LYS A 80 -10.96 18.48 -4.99
C LYS A 80 -9.72 18.83 -5.78
N ALA A 81 -9.53 20.13 -6.05
CA ALA A 81 -8.32 20.63 -6.68
C ALA A 81 -7.07 20.27 -5.86
N LEU A 82 -5.99 19.93 -6.56
CA LEU A 82 -4.72 19.62 -5.94
C LEU A 82 -4.12 20.87 -5.28
N VAL A 83 -3.55 20.66 -4.10
CA VAL A 83 -2.71 21.63 -3.42
C VAL A 83 -1.26 21.40 -3.85
N PRO A 84 -0.54 22.44 -4.30
CA PRO A 84 0.86 22.30 -4.66
C PRO A 84 1.72 21.91 -3.46
N VAL A 85 2.42 20.79 -3.57
CA VAL A 85 3.40 20.34 -2.58
C VAL A 85 4.68 19.89 -3.28
N THR A 86 5.78 19.92 -2.54
CA THR A 86 7.09 19.43 -2.99
C THR A 86 7.56 18.28 -2.10
N PRO A 87 8.49 17.44 -2.58
CA PRO A 87 9.20 16.48 -1.73
C PRO A 87 9.73 17.08 -0.42
N ALA A 88 10.28 18.30 -0.48
CA ALA A 88 10.79 19.00 0.69
C ALA A 88 9.67 19.30 1.71
N SER A 89 8.50 19.74 1.24
CA SER A 89 7.34 20.03 2.10
C SER A 89 6.68 18.80 2.72
N MET A 90 7.01 17.61 2.23
CA MET A 90 6.55 16.32 2.75
C MET A 90 7.61 15.61 3.60
N SER A 91 8.84 16.15 3.66
CA SER A 91 9.94 15.52 4.38
C SER A 91 9.68 15.37 5.88
N GLY A 92 10.26 14.34 6.49
CA GLY A 92 10.11 14.07 7.92
C GLY A 92 9.11 12.97 8.22
N LYS A 93 8.64 12.93 9.47
CA LYS A 93 7.72 11.90 9.98
C LYS A 93 6.33 12.48 10.09
N TRP A 94 5.36 11.75 9.55
CA TRP A 94 3.95 12.10 9.59
C TRP A 94 3.13 10.95 10.14
N TYR A 95 2.14 11.26 10.96
CA TYR A 95 1.24 10.28 11.56
C TYR A 95 -0.13 10.42 10.94
N LYS A 96 -0.74 9.30 10.52
CA LYS A 96 -2.15 9.33 10.09
C LYS A 96 -3.01 9.49 11.33
N VAL A 97 -3.60 10.68 11.50
CA VAL A 97 -4.41 11.04 12.68
C VAL A 97 -5.91 10.92 12.43
N MET A 98 -6.32 10.85 11.16
CA MET A 98 -7.70 10.60 10.74
C MET A 98 -7.69 9.80 9.44
N GLY A 99 -8.66 8.89 9.30
CA GLY A 99 -8.81 8.02 8.13
C GLY A 99 -10.25 7.95 7.64
N PHE A 100 -10.43 7.78 6.34
CA PHE A 100 -11.74 7.63 5.70
C PHE A 100 -12.07 6.15 5.47
N ASN A 101 -11.14 5.37 4.92
CA ASN A 101 -11.38 3.97 4.64
C ASN A 101 -10.96 3.11 5.84
N SER A 102 -11.93 2.52 6.55
CA SER A 102 -11.66 1.69 7.74
C SER A 102 -10.74 0.50 7.48
N ASN A 103 -10.66 0.05 6.23
CA ASN A 103 -9.86 -1.11 5.83
C ASN A 103 -8.39 -0.80 5.60
N TYR A 104 -8.01 0.48 5.58
CA TYR A 104 -6.63 0.88 5.26
C TYR A 104 -6.13 2.07 6.10
N ASP A 105 -7.00 2.97 6.53
CA ASP A 105 -6.64 4.29 7.09
C ASP A 105 -6.88 4.42 8.60
N CYS A 106 -7.57 3.47 9.22
CA CYS A 106 -8.02 3.59 10.61
C CYS A 106 -7.25 2.68 11.58
N TYR A 107 -6.05 2.23 11.22
CA TYR A 107 -5.24 1.38 12.09
C TYR A 107 -4.44 2.19 13.11
N GLU A 108 -4.12 1.55 14.24
CA GLU A 108 -3.32 2.20 15.27
C GLU A 108 -1.86 2.39 14.80
N CYS A 109 -1.25 3.50 15.24
CA CYS A 109 0.17 3.79 15.03
C CYS A 109 0.60 3.69 13.55
N GLN A 110 -0.13 4.38 12.67
CA GLN A 110 0.23 4.53 11.26
C GLN A 110 1.14 5.74 11.05
N ARG A 111 2.34 5.49 10.53
CA ARG A 111 3.36 6.52 10.29
C ARG A 111 4.03 6.32 8.94
N ASN A 112 4.26 7.43 8.25
CA ASN A 112 5.09 7.51 7.06
C ASN A 112 6.28 8.43 7.34
N SER A 113 7.50 7.98 7.03
CA SER A 113 8.73 8.78 7.14
C SER A 113 9.34 9.01 5.76
N PHE A 114 9.29 10.26 5.29
CA PHE A 114 9.75 10.65 3.98
C PHE A 114 11.20 11.15 4.03
N LYS A 115 12.05 10.53 3.21
CA LYS A 115 13.48 10.83 3.15
C LYS A 115 13.88 11.16 1.70
N PRO A 116 14.76 12.14 1.49
CA PRO A 116 15.35 12.37 0.18
C PRO A 116 16.08 11.11 -0.30
N VAL A 117 15.89 10.72 -1.57
CA VAL A 117 16.70 9.67 -2.18
C VAL A 117 18.16 10.12 -2.30
N ALA A 118 19.11 9.20 -2.14
CA ALA A 118 20.52 9.50 -2.38
C ALA A 118 20.74 9.95 -3.84
N ARG A 119 21.58 10.97 -4.05
CA ARG A 119 21.78 11.66 -5.35
C ARG A 119 22.08 10.72 -6.53
N GLN A 120 22.73 9.58 -6.28
CA GLN A 120 23.04 8.57 -7.30
C GLN A 120 21.80 7.80 -7.81
N GLN A 121 20.76 7.62 -6.97
CA GLN A 121 19.52 6.91 -7.35
C GLN A 121 18.53 7.84 -8.08
N ALA A 122 18.54 9.15 -7.77
CA ALA A 122 17.70 10.14 -8.44
C ALA A 122 17.94 10.22 -9.96
N ILE A 123 19.18 9.97 -10.42
CA ILE A 123 19.60 10.08 -11.82
C ILE A 123 18.97 8.99 -12.70
N ASN A 124 18.68 7.81 -12.15
CA ASN A 124 18.14 6.67 -12.91
C ASN A 124 16.61 6.58 -12.88
N ILE A 125 15.94 7.37 -12.04
CA ILE A 125 14.49 7.25 -11.76
C ILE A 125 13.70 8.44 -12.35
N ALA A 126 14.30 9.62 -12.50
CA ALA A 126 13.57 10.82 -12.92
C ALA A 126 13.57 11.04 -14.44
N ARG A 127 12.74 10.29 -15.17
CA ARG A 127 12.17 10.81 -16.44
C ARG A 127 10.88 11.61 -16.20
N ASP A 128 10.14 11.32 -15.13
CA ASP A 128 8.78 11.85 -14.92
C ASP A 128 8.57 12.63 -13.59
N GLY A 129 9.56 12.67 -12.69
CA GLY A 129 9.32 13.28 -11.37
C GLY A 129 10.47 13.33 -10.38
N GLN A 130 10.19 13.91 -9.20
CA GLN A 130 11.10 13.91 -8.05
C GLN A 130 10.75 12.75 -7.10
N VAL A 131 11.73 11.98 -6.63
CA VAL A 131 11.49 10.76 -5.85
C VAL A 131 11.88 10.94 -4.39
N VAL A 132 11.09 10.36 -3.49
CA VAL A 132 11.43 10.22 -2.06
C VAL A 132 11.30 8.76 -1.64
N ASP A 133 12.17 8.33 -0.74
CA ASP A 133 12.01 7.06 -0.04
C ASP A 133 11.01 7.25 1.11
N VAL A 134 10.09 6.32 1.27
CA VAL A 134 9.06 6.35 2.31
C VAL A 134 9.17 5.08 3.14
N ASP A 135 9.56 5.22 4.41
CA ASP A 135 9.37 4.15 5.38
C ASP A 135 7.92 4.22 5.89
N VAL A 136 7.15 3.15 5.70
CA VAL A 136 5.77 3.04 6.19
C VAL A 136 5.73 2.03 7.32
N GLU A 137 5.09 2.41 8.42
CA GLU A 137 4.89 1.58 9.59
C GLU A 137 3.42 1.62 9.98
N TYR A 138 2.81 0.47 10.23
CA TYR A 138 1.44 0.37 10.71
C TYR A 138 1.23 -0.85 11.59
N THR A 139 0.21 -0.76 12.45
CA THR A 139 -0.14 -1.84 13.38
C THR A 139 -1.59 -2.24 13.19
N MET A 140 -1.83 -3.50 12.81
CA MET A 140 -3.18 -4.06 12.67
C MET A 140 -3.53 -4.97 13.86
N PRO A 141 -4.82 -5.08 14.24
CA PRO A 141 -5.27 -6.11 15.16
C PRO A 141 -4.98 -7.52 14.63
N ARG A 142 -4.44 -8.40 15.47
CA ARG A 142 -4.19 -9.82 15.18
C ARG A 142 -5.02 -10.69 16.10
N GLU A 143 -6.33 -10.67 15.87
CA GLU A 143 -7.29 -11.41 16.70
C GLU A 143 -7.38 -12.88 16.28
N ARG A 144 -7.30 -13.80 17.26
CA ARG A 144 -7.48 -15.24 17.06
C ARG A 144 -8.47 -15.76 18.09
N VAL A 145 -9.44 -16.56 17.62
CA VAL A 145 -10.43 -17.20 18.50
C VAL A 145 -9.72 -17.97 19.60
N GLY A 146 -10.05 -17.69 20.86
CA GLY A 146 -9.47 -18.36 22.04
C GLY A 146 -8.03 -17.97 22.38
N SER A 147 -7.48 -16.89 21.79
CA SER A 147 -6.16 -16.36 22.12
C SER A 147 -6.24 -14.93 22.66
N PRO A 148 -5.27 -14.49 23.49
CA PRO A 148 -5.14 -13.08 23.84
C PRO A 148 -4.99 -12.21 22.60
N SER A 149 -5.55 -10.99 22.65
CA SER A 149 -5.37 -10.01 21.58
C SER A 149 -3.89 -9.70 21.40
N LYS A 150 -3.44 -9.69 20.15
CA LYS A 150 -2.08 -9.34 19.74
C LYS A 150 -2.18 -8.35 18.60
N SER A 151 -1.07 -7.68 18.32
CA SER A 151 -0.93 -6.81 17.15
C SER A 151 -0.04 -7.46 16.08
N PHE A 152 -0.38 -7.21 14.82
CA PHE A 152 0.51 -7.40 13.69
C PHE A 152 1.18 -6.06 13.38
N GLN A 153 2.51 -6.02 13.40
CA GLN A 153 3.27 -4.84 13.02
C GLN A 153 3.87 -5.07 11.65
N ALA A 154 3.68 -4.11 10.75
CA ALA A 154 4.28 -4.13 9.44
C ALA A 154 5.19 -2.92 9.27
N ARG A 155 6.31 -3.17 8.59
CA ARG A 155 7.19 -2.12 8.09
C ARG A 155 7.50 -2.42 6.64
N LEU A 156 7.29 -1.44 5.79
CA LEU A 156 7.57 -1.52 4.36
C LEU A 156 8.29 -0.26 3.89
N GLN A 157 9.01 -0.41 2.78
CA GLN A 157 9.74 0.68 2.15
C GLN A 157 9.19 0.88 0.76
N GLU A 158 8.80 2.11 0.46
CA GLU A 158 8.23 2.52 -0.81
C GLU A 158 9.04 3.65 -1.43
N LYS A 159 8.82 3.86 -2.72
CA LYS A 159 9.29 5.04 -3.44
C LYS A 159 8.08 5.84 -3.89
N LEU A 160 7.94 7.05 -3.37
CA LEU A 160 6.91 7.97 -3.80
C LEU A 160 7.50 8.92 -4.85
N VAL A 161 6.91 8.90 -6.04
CA VAL A 161 7.34 9.70 -7.19
C VAL A 161 6.36 10.87 -7.34
N PHE A 162 6.85 12.10 -7.17
CA PHE A 162 6.08 13.32 -7.37
C PHE A 162 6.02 13.66 -8.85
N ASP A 163 4.81 13.73 -9.40
CA ASP A 163 4.61 13.94 -10.81
C ASP A 163 4.93 15.38 -11.20
N THR A 164 5.66 15.54 -12.29
CA THR A 164 6.01 16.87 -12.84
C THR A 164 5.37 17.16 -14.19
N THR A 165 4.64 16.19 -14.75
CA THR A 165 3.90 16.32 -16.00
C THR A 165 2.85 17.42 -15.91
N PRO A 166 2.87 18.44 -16.78
CA PRO A 166 1.85 19.47 -16.81
C PRO A 166 0.45 18.87 -17.00
N GLY A 167 -0.50 19.26 -16.14
CA GLY A 167 -1.86 18.74 -16.17
C GLY A 167 -2.05 17.39 -15.47
N SER A 168 -1.04 16.86 -14.77
CA SER A 168 -1.19 15.64 -13.98
C SER A 168 -2.41 15.71 -13.07
N HIS A 169 -3.20 14.65 -13.05
CA HIS A 169 -4.37 14.51 -12.18
C HIS A 169 -3.99 14.21 -10.74
N ARG A 170 -2.76 13.71 -10.50
CA ARG A 170 -2.27 13.28 -9.20
C ARG A 170 -1.05 14.08 -8.77
N THR A 171 -0.82 14.13 -7.46
CA THR A 171 0.37 14.77 -6.87
C THR A 171 1.58 13.86 -6.97
N ALA A 172 1.39 12.57 -6.68
CA ALA A 172 2.45 11.58 -6.66
C ALA A 172 1.88 10.18 -6.88
N HIS A 173 2.75 9.20 -7.10
CA HIS A 173 2.37 7.79 -7.18
C HIS A 173 3.44 6.88 -6.56
N THR A 174 3.01 5.69 -6.13
CA THR A 174 3.87 4.67 -5.53
C THR A 174 3.50 3.29 -6.05
N GLU A 175 4.49 2.40 -6.05
CA GLU A 175 4.34 0.97 -6.25
C GLU A 175 5.00 0.27 -5.06
N GLY A 176 4.31 -0.73 -4.51
CA GLY A 176 4.83 -1.49 -3.38
C GLY A 176 4.30 -2.91 -3.35
N LYS A 177 4.76 -3.67 -2.35
CA LYS A 177 4.25 -5.00 -2.05
C LYS A 177 3.73 -5.08 -0.62
N MET A 178 2.56 -5.68 -0.46
CA MET A 178 1.95 -5.98 0.83
C MET A 178 1.40 -7.41 0.80
N PHE A 179 1.69 -8.21 1.84
CA PHE A 179 1.33 -9.64 1.89
C PHE A 179 1.78 -10.44 0.66
N GLY A 180 2.96 -10.10 0.12
CA GLY A 180 3.53 -10.69 -1.10
C GLY A 180 2.95 -10.18 -2.42
N LEU A 181 1.89 -9.37 -2.39
CA LEU A 181 1.15 -8.90 -3.57
C LEU A 181 1.46 -7.43 -3.87
N THR A 182 1.52 -7.12 -5.15
CA THR A 182 1.81 -5.79 -5.68
C THR A 182 0.58 -4.90 -5.61
N PHE A 183 0.80 -3.64 -5.25
CA PHE A 183 -0.17 -2.58 -5.36
C PHE A 183 0.43 -1.36 -6.06
N TRP A 184 -0.44 -0.60 -6.72
CA TRP A 184 -0.14 0.70 -7.30
C TRP A 184 -1.09 1.72 -6.72
N GLU A 185 -0.58 2.87 -6.31
CA GLU A 185 -1.38 3.90 -5.63
C GLU A 185 -1.04 5.30 -6.15
N ASN A 186 -2.10 6.08 -6.38
CA ASN A 186 -2.08 7.48 -6.76
C ASN A 186 -2.37 8.32 -5.52
N TRP A 187 -1.56 9.32 -5.25
CA TRP A 187 -1.73 10.25 -4.14
C TRP A 187 -2.13 11.62 -4.64
N TYR A 188 -3.11 12.21 -3.96
CA TYR A 188 -3.68 13.51 -4.26
C TYR A 188 -3.66 14.33 -2.97
N VAL A 189 -2.75 15.30 -2.87
CA VAL A 189 -2.78 16.24 -1.75
C VAL A 189 -3.85 17.28 -2.06
N ILE A 190 -4.93 17.23 -1.29
CA ILE A 190 -6.14 18.05 -1.49
C ILE A 190 -6.37 19.06 -0.36
N GLY A 191 -5.46 19.13 0.61
CA GLY A 191 -5.49 20.10 1.70
C GLY A 191 -4.14 20.21 2.40
N THR A 192 -3.83 21.42 2.87
CA THR A 192 -2.66 21.73 3.69
C THR A 192 -3.04 22.77 4.72
N ASN A 193 -2.26 22.84 5.80
CA ASN A 193 -2.35 23.93 6.77
C ASN A 193 -1.96 25.29 6.20
N ASP A 194 -2.49 26.35 6.80
CA ASP A 194 -1.96 27.70 6.61
C ASP A 194 -0.61 27.87 7.31
N ARG A 195 0.19 28.84 6.88
CA ARG A 195 1.57 29.05 7.39
C ARG A 195 1.67 29.31 8.90
N SER A 196 0.58 29.77 9.54
CA SER A 196 0.53 30.05 10.98
C SER A 196 0.03 28.89 11.82
N GLU A 197 -0.40 27.79 11.19
CA GLU A 197 -1.02 26.64 11.85
C GLU A 197 -0.07 25.43 11.88
N ASP A 198 -0.39 24.49 12.77
CA ASP A 198 0.31 23.19 12.83
C ASP A 198 0.21 22.47 11.49
N SER A 199 1.29 21.79 11.13
CA SER A 199 1.42 21.18 9.81
C SER A 199 0.46 20.02 9.64
N PHE A 200 -0.39 20.07 8.61
CA PHE A 200 -1.19 18.91 8.21
C PHE A 200 -1.17 18.73 6.69
N ARG A 201 -1.40 17.50 6.24
CA ARG A 201 -1.67 17.19 4.84
C ARG A 201 -2.92 16.34 4.75
N PHE A 202 -3.89 16.78 3.96
CA PHE A 202 -5.04 15.97 3.63
C PHE A 202 -4.78 15.27 2.29
N VAL A 203 -4.63 13.95 2.35
CA VAL A 203 -4.32 13.10 1.21
C VAL A 203 -5.55 12.28 0.88
N TYR A 204 -6.03 12.42 -0.34
CA TYR A 204 -6.90 11.43 -0.97
C TYR A 204 -6.02 10.47 -1.77
N TYR A 205 -6.42 9.21 -1.89
CA TYR A 205 -5.71 8.25 -2.70
C TYR A 205 -6.66 7.32 -3.46
N THR A 206 -6.21 6.88 -4.62
CA THR A 206 -6.81 5.75 -5.33
C THR A 206 -5.73 4.71 -5.56
N GLY A 207 -6.07 3.44 -5.47
CA GLY A 207 -5.11 2.39 -5.69
C GLY A 207 -5.74 1.16 -6.30
N LYS A 208 -4.89 0.24 -6.74
CA LYS A 208 -5.32 -1.02 -7.32
C LYS A 208 -4.30 -2.11 -7.07
N THR A 209 -4.81 -3.32 -6.97
CA THR A 209 -4.06 -4.57 -7.11
C THR A 209 -4.55 -5.29 -8.36
N LEU A 210 -4.02 -6.47 -8.65
CA LEU A 210 -4.59 -7.33 -9.71
C LEU A 210 -6.06 -7.68 -9.47
N GLN A 211 -6.51 -7.69 -8.21
CA GLN A 211 -7.82 -8.22 -7.83
C GLN A 211 -8.88 -7.13 -7.66
N ASN A 212 -8.49 -5.91 -7.32
CA ASN A 212 -9.47 -4.87 -7.00
C ASN A 212 -8.90 -3.46 -7.17
N LYS A 213 -9.80 -2.49 -7.30
CA LYS A 213 -9.53 -1.06 -7.13
C LYS A 213 -10.06 -0.61 -5.77
N TYR A 214 -9.42 0.37 -5.18
CA TYR A 214 -9.81 0.94 -3.89
C TYR A 214 -9.52 2.44 -3.87
N GLU A 215 -10.17 3.13 -2.95
CA GLU A 215 -9.94 4.54 -2.68
C GLU A 215 -10.00 4.78 -1.18
N GLY A 216 -9.38 5.86 -0.75
CA GLY A 216 -9.38 6.26 0.64
C GLY A 216 -8.88 7.68 0.81
N ALA A 217 -8.79 8.09 2.08
CA ALA A 217 -8.27 9.39 2.41
C ALA A 217 -7.81 9.42 3.86
N PHE A 218 -6.77 10.17 4.14
CA PHE A 218 -6.26 10.34 5.50
C PHE A 218 -5.66 11.73 5.70
N VAL A 219 -5.61 12.13 6.96
CA VAL A 219 -4.95 13.36 7.41
C VAL A 219 -3.65 12.99 8.09
N TYR A 220 -2.55 13.55 7.59
CA TYR A 220 -1.28 13.57 8.28
C TYR A 220 -1.17 14.76 9.22
N ALA A 221 -0.60 14.53 10.40
CA ALA A 221 -0.13 15.56 11.33
C ALA A 221 1.11 15.07 12.11
#